data_AF-A0A8H6TL06-F1
#
_entry.id   AF-A0A8H6TL06-F1
#
_cell.length_a   1.000
_cell.length_b   1.000
_cell.length_c   1.000
_cell.angle_alpha   90.00
_cell.angle_beta   90.00
_cell.angle_gamma   90.00
#
_symmetry.space_group_name_H-M   'P 1'
#
loop_
_entity.id
_entity.type
_entity.pdbx_description
1 polymer ?
#
loop_
_entity_poly.entity_id
_entity_poly.type
_entity_poly.pdbx_seq_one_letter_code
_entity_poly.pdbx_strand_id
1 'polypeptide(L)'
;MDQHFRILRAEEERKRLDVEIRRLVTHMRDEDQFLLHHKRRLEAAGMLARAYQVRKQRSLESRFSAIHMNRLYKLSKLRGFTGCILPGEPAKNELLVRVPIVAAEEGAGNQEPELEDDDTDDEGLEGLLEGLQEVLEQIVRITEDL
;
A
#
# COMPACT_ATOMS: atom_id res chain seq x y z
N MET A 1 -3.29 36.58 -9.33
CA MET A 1 -2.67 35.83 -8.21
C MET A 1 -1.26 36.37 -8.04
N ASP A 2 -1.03 37.12 -6.97
CA ASP A 2 0.23 37.86 -6.81
C ASP A 2 1.37 36.93 -6.35
N GLN A 3 2.57 37.16 -6.90
CA GLN A 3 3.77 36.35 -6.64
C GLN A 3 4.09 36.23 -5.14
N HIS A 4 3.79 37.28 -4.37
CA HIS A 4 3.94 37.31 -2.92
C HIS A 4 3.20 36.18 -2.20
N PHE A 5 1.91 35.96 -2.51
CA PHE A 5 1.12 34.90 -1.85
C PHE A 5 1.56 33.50 -2.26
N ARG A 6 2.11 33.32 -3.47
CA ARG A 6 2.66 32.03 -3.92
C ARG A 6 3.89 31.64 -3.12
N ILE A 7 4.76 32.60 -2.82
CA ILE A 7 5.97 32.38 -2.03
C ILE A 7 5.59 32.02 -0.59
N LEU A 8 4.68 32.77 0.03
CA LEU A 8 4.20 32.47 1.39
C LEU A 8 3.60 31.05 1.48
N ARG A 9 2.70 30.70 0.55
CA ARG A 9 2.09 29.36 0.51
C ARG A 9 3.13 28.26 0.28
N ALA A 10 4.16 28.51 -0.52
CA ALA A 10 5.22 27.52 -0.77
C ALA A 10 6.01 27.20 0.51
N GLU A 11 6.26 28.20 1.36
CA GLU A 11 6.93 27.99 2.64
C GLU A 11 6.07 27.22 3.64
N GLU A 12 4.76 27.50 3.69
CA GLU A 12 3.80 26.75 4.50
C GLU A 12 3.74 25.28 4.04
N GLU A 13 3.61 25.04 2.74
CA GLU A 13 3.54 23.70 2.20
C GLU A 13 4.84 22.93 2.42
N ARG A 14 6.00 23.58 2.32
CA ARG A 14 7.29 22.95 2.67
C ARG A 14 7.30 22.45 4.11
N LYS A 15 6.85 23.26 5.08
CA LYS A 15 6.79 22.86 6.50
C LYS A 15 5.82 21.70 6.71
N ARG A 16 4.68 21.70 6.02
CA ARG A 16 3.70 20.60 6.07
C ARG A 16 4.30 19.31 5.51
N LEU A 17 4.97 19.38 4.36
CA LEU A 17 5.61 18.23 3.73
C LEU A 17 6.72 17.63 4.59
N ASP A 18 7.49 18.44 5.34
CA ASP A 18 8.50 17.92 6.27
C ASP A 18 7.88 16.99 7.34
N VAL A 19 6.68 17.31 7.82
CA VAL A 19 5.92 16.45 8.76
C VAL A 19 5.38 15.21 8.04
N GLU A 20 4.86 15.38 6.83
CA GLU A 20 4.24 14.30 6.06
C GLU A 20 5.26 13.25 5.62
N ILE A 21 6.48 13.65 5.26
CA ILE A 21 7.58 12.73 4.96
C ILE A 21 7.84 11.81 6.16
N ARG A 22 7.90 12.38 7.37
CA ARG A 22 8.14 11.59 8.58
C ARG A 22 6.97 10.64 8.86
N ARG A 23 5.73 11.08 8.64
CA ARG A 23 4.53 10.24 8.79
C ARG A 23 4.52 9.08 7.80
N LEU A 24 4.84 9.34 6.54
CA LEU A 24 4.93 8.32 5.50
C LEU A 24 5.98 7.25 5.86
N VAL A 25 7.18 7.65 6.28
CA VAL A 25 8.23 6.70 6.70
C VAL A 25 7.78 5.87 7.90
N THR A 26 7.09 6.51 8.85
CA THR A 26 6.53 5.81 10.03
C THR A 26 5.50 4.77 9.60
N HIS A 27 4.56 5.15 8.72
CA HIS A 27 3.54 4.26 8.20
C HIS A 27 4.13 3.06 7.46
N MET A 28 5.12 3.26 6.58
CA MET A 28 5.77 2.15 5.86
C MET A 28 6.43 1.15 6.81
N ARG A 29 7.10 1.64 7.87
CA ARG A 29 7.70 0.76 8.90
C ARG A 29 6.62 -0.02 9.66
N ASP A 30 5.60 0.68 10.13
CA ASP A 30 4.57 0.09 10.99
C ASP A 30 3.71 -0.92 10.22
N GLU A 31 3.43 -0.65 8.95
CA GLU A 31 2.73 -1.58 8.05
C GLU A 31 3.54 -2.85 7.81
N ASP A 32 4.85 -2.75 7.55
CA ASP A 32 5.72 -3.93 7.38
C ASP A 32 5.73 -4.80 8.64
N GLN A 33 5.82 -4.17 9.82
CA GLN A 33 5.78 -4.88 11.10
C GLN A 33 4.41 -5.52 11.35
N PHE A 34 3.32 -4.82 11.02
CA PHE A 34 1.96 -5.32 11.15
C PHE A 34 1.75 -6.56 10.28
N LEU A 35 2.12 -6.50 9.00
CA LEU A 35 1.98 -7.62 8.07
C LEU A 35 2.88 -8.80 8.48
N LEU A 36 4.10 -8.54 8.93
CA LEU A 36 5.01 -9.58 9.43
C LEU A 36 4.46 -10.28 10.67
N HIS A 37 3.91 -9.51 11.62
CA HIS A 37 3.28 -10.06 12.81
C HIS A 37 2.08 -10.94 12.45
N HIS A 38 1.19 -10.47 11.56
CA HIS A 38 0.01 -11.21 11.13
C HIS A 38 0.37 -12.49 10.37
N LYS A 39 1.35 -12.42 9.48
CA LYS A 39 1.90 -13.60 8.79
C LYS A 39 2.34 -14.67 9.80
N ARG A 40 3.19 -14.29 10.77
CA ARG A 40 3.70 -15.23 11.80
C ARG A 40 2.58 -15.80 12.66
N ARG A 41 1.58 -14.99 13.01
CA ARG A 41 0.41 -15.44 13.78
C ARG A 41 -0.42 -16.47 13.00
N LEU A 42 -0.64 -16.25 11.71
CA LEU A 42 -1.36 -17.18 10.84
C LEU A 42 -0.59 -18.48 10.59
N GLU A 43 0.74 -18.39 10.44
CA GLU A 43 1.62 -19.57 10.33
C GLU A 43 1.57 -20.41 11.61
N ALA A 44 1.62 -19.77 12.78
CA ALA A 44 1.49 -20.47 14.07
C ALA A 44 0.10 -21.10 14.28
N ALA A 45 -0.95 -20.52 13.69
CA ALA A 45 -2.32 -21.06 13.73
C ALA A 45 -2.59 -22.15 12.67
N GLY A 46 -1.59 -22.53 11.86
CA GLY A 46 -1.75 -23.53 10.80
C GLY A 46 -2.52 -23.04 9.56
N MET A 47 -2.82 -21.74 9.47
CA MET A 47 -3.58 -21.14 8.36
C MET A 47 -2.66 -20.76 7.19
N LEU A 48 -2.02 -21.76 6.58
CA LEU A 48 -0.95 -21.56 5.60
C LEU A 48 -1.39 -20.75 4.35
N ALA A 49 -2.59 -20.99 3.83
CA ALA A 49 -3.11 -20.26 2.67
C ALA A 49 -3.29 -18.76 2.96
N ARG A 50 -3.85 -18.41 4.13
CA ARG A 50 -4.00 -17.02 4.56
C ARG A 50 -2.64 -16.36 4.83
N ALA A 51 -1.70 -17.09 5.44
CA ALA A 51 -0.33 -16.60 5.63
C ALA A 51 0.39 -16.32 4.31
N TYR A 52 0.17 -17.16 3.29
CA TYR A 52 0.71 -16.95 1.95
C TYR A 52 0.19 -15.66 1.31
N GLN A 53 -1.12 -15.39 1.42
CA GLN A 53 -1.71 -14.15 0.92
C GLN A 53 -1.11 -12.91 1.60
N VAL A 54 -0.96 -12.93 2.93
CA VAL A 54 -0.30 -11.84 3.67
C VAL A 54 1.15 -11.66 3.23
N ARG A 55 1.88 -12.76 2.97
CA ARG A 55 3.24 -12.69 2.43
C ARG A 55 3.27 -12.02 1.05
N LYS A 56 2.32 -12.35 0.17
CA LYS A 56 2.21 -11.73 -1.17
C LYS A 56 1.95 -10.23 -1.05
N GLN A 57 1.02 -9.82 -0.18
CA GLN A 57 0.75 -8.39 0.08
C GLN A 57 1.99 -7.67 0.60
N ARG A 58 2.68 -8.24 1.60
CA ARG A 58 3.91 -7.67 2.14
C ARG A 58 4.99 -7.49 1.08
N SER A 59 5.10 -8.43 0.13
CA SER A 59 6.05 -8.32 -0.98
C SER A 59 5.73 -7.14 -1.90
N LEU A 60 4.45 -6.87 -2.16
CA LEU A 60 4.02 -5.71 -2.95
C LEU A 60 4.32 -4.40 -2.22
N GLU A 61 3.95 -4.32 -0.94
CA GLU A 61 4.21 -3.15 -0.08
C GLU A 61 5.71 -2.86 0.08
N SER A 62 6.55 -3.89 0.14
CA SER A 62 8.00 -3.74 0.22
C SER A 62 8.58 -3.06 -1.03
N ARG A 63 8.08 -3.40 -2.22
CA ARG A 63 8.48 -2.74 -3.48
C ARG A 63 8.08 -1.28 -3.49
N PHE A 64 6.85 -0.97 -3.10
CA PHE A 64 6.37 0.40 -2.98
C PHE A 64 7.23 1.19 -1.99
N SER A 65 7.48 0.62 -0.81
CA SER A 65 8.31 1.23 0.23
C SER A 65 9.73 1.50 -0.24
N ALA A 66 10.35 0.56 -0.96
CA ALA A 66 11.70 0.74 -1.51
C ALA A 66 11.77 1.90 -2.51
N ILE A 67 10.77 2.05 -3.39
CA ILE A 67 10.68 3.17 -4.34
C ILE A 67 10.56 4.50 -3.57
N HIS A 68 9.70 4.55 -2.56
CA HIS A 68 9.48 5.76 -1.76
C HIS A 68 10.74 6.14 -0.99
N MET A 69 11.39 5.18 -0.34
CA MET A 69 12.64 5.41 0.37
C MET A 69 13.76 5.87 -0.56
N ASN A 70 13.85 5.34 -1.79
CA ASN A 70 14.84 5.82 -2.78
C ASN A 70 14.58 7.28 -3.17
N ARG A 71 13.31 7.65 -3.40
CA ARG A 71 12.91 9.03 -3.72
C ARG A 71 13.18 9.98 -2.55
N LEU A 72 12.80 9.59 -1.34
CA LEU A 72 13.08 10.36 -0.12
C LEU A 72 14.57 10.52 0.13
N TYR A 73 15.37 9.47 -0.12
CA TYR A 73 16.82 9.57 -0.02
C TYR A 73 17.37 10.60 -1.00
N LYS A 74 16.95 10.58 -2.27
CA LYS A 74 17.35 11.59 -3.27
C LYS A 74 16.91 13.00 -2.86
N LEU A 75 15.67 13.16 -2.37
CA LEU A 75 15.16 14.43 -1.86
C LEU A 75 15.98 14.94 -0.67
N SER A 76 16.42 14.06 0.23
CA SER A 76 17.25 14.43 1.38
C SER A 76 18.62 15.00 1.01
N LYS A 77 19.08 14.77 -0.22
CA LYS A 77 20.35 15.31 -0.74
C LYS A 77 20.20 16.68 -1.39
N LEU A 78 18.97 17.17 -1.61
CA LEU A 78 18.74 18.47 -2.20
C LEU A 78 19.06 19.60 -1.21
N ARG A 79 19.65 20.69 -1.73
CA ARG A 79 19.89 21.90 -0.95
C ARG A 79 18.56 22.51 -0.53
N GLY A 80 18.39 22.75 0.77
CA GLY A 80 17.15 23.31 1.33
C GLY A 80 16.15 22.27 1.86
N PHE A 81 16.50 20.97 1.81
CA PHE A 81 15.75 19.94 2.52
C PHE A 81 15.94 20.10 4.04
N THR A 82 14.83 20.15 4.77
CA THR A 82 14.78 20.32 6.23
C THR A 82 13.99 19.23 6.94
N GLY A 83 13.36 18.33 6.19
CA GLY A 83 12.58 17.22 6.71
C GLY A 83 13.43 16.12 7.33
N CYS A 84 12.76 15.07 7.80
CA CYS A 84 13.39 13.90 8.40
C CYS A 84 12.89 12.63 7.74
N ILE A 85 13.80 11.84 7.18
CA ILE A 85 13.51 10.54 6.53
C ILE A 85 13.61 9.36 7.51
N LEU A 86 13.79 9.63 8.80
CA LEU A 86 13.78 8.60 9.83
C LEU A 86 12.35 8.39 10.34
N PRO A 87 11.96 7.14 10.64
CA PRO A 87 10.66 6.86 11.25
C PRO A 87 10.45 7.67 12.54
N GLY A 88 9.23 8.15 12.73
CA GLY A 88 8.77 8.75 13.97
C GLY A 88 8.31 7.72 15.01
N GLU A 89 7.88 8.24 16.15
CA GLU A 89 7.12 7.47 17.12
C GLU A 89 5.65 7.47 16.68
N PRO A 90 5.00 6.30 16.59
CA PRO A 90 3.59 6.25 16.32
C PRO A 90 2.86 6.93 17.48
N ALA A 91 1.84 7.73 17.18
CA ALA A 91 0.91 8.16 18.21
C ALA A 91 0.37 6.90 18.88
N LYS A 92 0.28 6.88 20.21
CA LYS A 92 -0.33 5.80 20.99
C LYS A 92 -1.85 5.77 20.73
N ASN A 93 -2.25 5.53 19.49
CA ASN A 93 -3.63 5.24 19.15
C ASN A 93 -3.74 3.72 19.10
N GLU A 94 -4.57 3.22 20.00
CA GLU A 94 -5.06 1.86 20.05
C GLU A 94 -5.47 1.44 18.64
N LEU A 95 -4.69 0.50 18.10
CA LEU A 95 -5.05 -0.39 17.00
C LEU A 95 -5.67 0.33 15.78
N LEU A 96 -4.84 0.63 14.79
CA LEU A 96 -5.29 0.58 13.40
C LEU A 96 -5.76 -0.86 13.14
N VAL A 97 -7.00 -1.17 13.55
CA VAL A 97 -7.73 -2.35 13.09
C VAL A 97 -8.01 -2.08 11.62
N ARG A 98 -7.04 -2.38 10.76
CA ARG A 98 -7.35 -2.63 9.36
C ARG A 98 -8.30 -3.82 9.36
N VAL A 99 -9.56 -3.55 9.02
CA VAL A 99 -10.54 -4.59 8.75
C VAL A 99 -9.91 -5.49 7.69
N PRO A 100 -9.72 -6.79 7.96
CA PRO A 100 -9.20 -7.68 6.94
C PRO A 100 -10.14 -7.60 5.73
N ILE A 101 -9.58 -7.61 4.52
CA ILE A 101 -10.35 -7.93 3.31
C ILE A 101 -10.82 -9.37 3.52
N VAL A 102 -12.01 -9.53 4.09
CA VAL A 102 -12.66 -10.82 4.27
C VAL A 102 -12.98 -11.33 2.87
N ALA A 103 -12.17 -12.28 2.41
CA ALA A 103 -12.66 -13.25 1.45
C ALA A 103 -13.89 -13.91 2.09
N ALA A 104 -15.02 -13.83 1.39
CA ALA A 104 -16.33 -14.33 1.78
C ALA A 104 -16.20 -15.64 2.57
N GLU A 105 -16.63 -15.61 3.83
CA GLU A 105 -16.88 -16.85 4.55
C GLU A 105 -18.22 -17.40 4.06
N GLU A 106 -18.15 -18.56 3.42
CA GLU A 106 -19.28 -19.40 3.09
C GLU A 106 -20.08 -19.71 4.36
N GLY A 107 -21.40 -19.48 4.29
CA GLY A 107 -22.38 -20.14 5.15
C GLY A 107 -23.29 -19.20 5.95
N ALA A 108 -24.43 -18.82 5.36
CA ALA A 108 -25.72 -18.84 6.05
C ALA A 108 -26.87 -18.43 5.10
N GLY A 109 -27.79 -19.36 4.84
CA GLY A 109 -29.20 -19.05 4.57
C GLY A 109 -29.60 -18.93 3.10
N ASN A 110 -30.19 -19.99 2.56
CA ASN A 110 -31.00 -19.94 1.35
C ASN A 110 -32.14 -18.94 1.52
N GLN A 111 -32.02 -17.79 0.87
CA GLN A 111 -33.14 -17.04 0.29
C GLN A 111 -32.56 -16.37 -0.95
N GLU A 112 -32.81 -16.99 -2.11
CA GLU A 112 -32.54 -16.39 -3.40
C GLU A 112 -33.32 -15.07 -3.49
N PRO A 113 -32.67 -13.91 -3.61
CA PRO A 113 -33.35 -12.71 -4.07
C PRO A 113 -33.60 -12.87 -5.57
N GLU A 114 -34.85 -12.71 -6.00
CA GLU A 114 -35.20 -12.59 -7.42
C GLU A 114 -34.39 -11.42 -8.00
N LEU A 115 -33.39 -11.74 -8.83
CA LEU A 115 -32.61 -10.76 -9.57
C LEU A 115 -33.43 -10.37 -10.80
N GLU A 116 -33.77 -9.09 -10.86
CA GLU A 116 -34.27 -8.45 -12.08
C GLU A 116 -33.06 -8.37 -13.04
N ASP A 117 -33.18 -9.01 -14.21
CA ASP A 117 -32.14 -9.05 -15.25
C ASP A 117 -31.88 -7.62 -15.77
N ASP A 118 -30.87 -6.95 -15.22
CA ASP A 118 -30.33 -5.71 -15.76
C ASP A 118 -29.19 -6.07 -16.72
N ASP A 119 -29.53 -6.11 -18.02
CA ASP A 119 -28.64 -6.34 -19.16
C ASP A 119 -27.58 -5.22 -19.29
N THR A 120 -26.66 -5.12 -18.34
CA THR A 120 -25.47 -4.28 -18.50
C THR A 120 -24.31 -5.15 -18.95
N ASP A 121 -24.01 -5.07 -20.25
CA ASP A 121 -22.94 -5.79 -20.93
C ASP A 121 -21.58 -5.66 -20.19
N ASP A 122 -21.14 -6.75 -19.56
CA ASP A 122 -19.86 -6.90 -18.84
C ASP A 122 -18.70 -7.21 -19.81
N GLU A 123 -18.49 -6.36 -20.82
CA GLU A 123 -17.34 -6.48 -21.75
C GLU A 123 -16.10 -5.67 -21.29
N GLY A 124 -16.01 -5.28 -20.02
CA GLY A 124 -14.98 -4.37 -19.53
C GLY A 124 -13.83 -4.99 -18.72
N LEU A 125 -14.00 -6.21 -18.20
CA LEU A 125 -13.10 -6.75 -17.16
C LEU A 125 -12.07 -7.75 -17.66
N GLU A 126 -12.25 -8.34 -18.84
CA GLU A 126 -11.37 -9.40 -19.35
C GLU A 126 -10.00 -8.86 -19.82
N GLY A 127 -9.98 -7.68 -20.45
CA GLY A 127 -8.73 -7.05 -20.93
C GLY A 127 -7.82 -6.52 -19.81
N LEU A 128 -8.35 -6.27 -18.61
CA LEU A 128 -7.55 -5.77 -17.48
C LEU A 128 -6.71 -6.88 -16.83
N LEU A 129 -7.21 -8.12 -16.88
CA LEU A 129 -6.52 -9.30 -16.34
C LEU A 129 -5.38 -9.75 -17.27
N GLU A 130 -5.59 -9.69 -18.59
CA GLU A 130 -4.52 -9.99 -19.57
C GLU A 130 -3.34 -9.02 -19.46
N GLY A 131 -3.61 -7.71 -19.33
CA GLY A 131 -2.54 -6.71 -19.20
C GLY A 131 -1.70 -6.86 -17.91
N LEU A 132 -2.30 -7.36 -16.82
CA LEU A 132 -1.58 -7.63 -15.58
C LEU A 132 -0.70 -8.88 -15.68
N GLN A 133 -1.13 -9.88 -16.45
CA GLN A 133 -0.36 -11.10 -16.68
C GLN A 133 0.89 -10.80 -17.54
N GLU A 134 0.75 -9.98 -18.58
CA GLU A 134 1.86 -9.60 -19.46
C GLU A 134 2.96 -8.81 -18.72
N VAL A 135 2.55 -7.90 -17.82
CA VAL A 135 3.50 -7.13 -16.99
C VAL A 135 4.23 -8.05 -15.99
N LEU A 136 3.56 -9.05 -15.44
CA LEU A 136 4.16 -10.04 -14.55
C LEU A 136 5.19 -10.91 -15.28
N GLU A 137 4.88 -11.35 -16.50
CA GLU A 137 5.80 -12.15 -17.31
C GLU A 137 7.05 -11.37 -17.74
N GLN A 138 6.92 -10.09 -18.10
CA GLN A 138 8.07 -9.24 -18.41
C GLN A 138 9.00 -9.04 -17.20
N ILE A 139 8.44 -8.88 -16.00
CA ILE A 139 9.24 -8.73 -14.78
C ILE A 139 10.02 -10.00 -14.47
N VAL A 140 9.41 -11.17 -14.64
CA VAL A 140 10.07 -12.47 -14.40
C VAL A 140 11.24 -12.67 -15.35
N ARG A 141 11.08 -12.37 -16.65
CA ARG A 141 12.17 -12.49 -17.65
C ARG A 141 13.35 -11.58 -17.34
N ILE A 142 13.10 -10.32 -16.93
CA ILE A 142 14.17 -9.37 -16.58
C ILE A 142 14.97 -9.83 -15.35
N THR A 143 14.36 -10.59 -14.45
CA THR A 143 15.02 -11.09 -13.24
C THR A 143 15.80 -12.39 -13.44
N GLU A 144 15.59 -13.11 -14.54
CA GLU A 144 16.31 -14.36 -14.85
C GLU A 144 17.57 -14.14 -15.70
N ASP A 145 17.71 -12.98 -16.35
CA ASP A 145 18.87 -12.59 -17.18
C ASP A 145 19.95 -11.77 -16.44
N LEU A 146 19.89 -11.67 -15.10
CA LEU A 146 20.82 -10.88 -14.25
C LEU A 146 21.67 -11.74 -13.31
#